data_AF-A0A7S2B9L4-F1
#
_entry.id   AF-A0A7S2B9L4-F1
#
_cell.length_a   1.000
_cell.length_b   1.000
_cell.length_c   1.000
_cell.angle_alpha   90.00
_cell.angle_beta   90.00
_cell.angle_gamma   90.00
#
_symmetry.space_group_name_H-M   'P 1'
#
loop_
_entity.id
_entity.type
_entity.pdbx_description
1 polymer ?
#
loop_
_entity_poly.entity_id
_entity_poly.type
_entity_poly.pdbx_seq_one_letter_code
_entity_poly.pdbx_strand_id
1 'polypeptide(L)'
;IFDGTVQISLDVREAVDELTLHAKELSIISASFTASTAGSASMSASTIAYNLKETTVKFGFDEVLPVGNGCLKITYIGELNNQMAGFYRSSYNDIHGTKKIMASTQFESLDARRCFPCWDEPGRKAVFAVTLVVKEGLTALCNMPEKSSALIKTALGIKKEIVFM
;
A
#
# COMPACT_ATOMS: atom_id res chain seq x y z
N ILE A 1 -12.03 -6.33 -4.19
CA ILE A 1 -10.93 -5.42 -4.52
C ILE A 1 -10.89 -4.29 -3.50
N PHE A 2 -9.74 -3.63 -3.37
CA PHE A 2 -9.57 -2.39 -2.61
C PHE A 2 -8.57 -1.50 -3.36
N ASP A 3 -8.71 -0.20 -3.22
CA ASP A 3 -7.79 0.78 -3.80
C ASP A 3 -6.77 1.21 -2.74
N GLY A 4 -5.54 1.50 -3.17
CA GLY A 4 -4.46 1.87 -2.29
C GLY A 4 -3.53 2.93 -2.90
N THR A 5 -2.94 3.72 -2.02
CA THR A 5 -1.80 4.57 -2.34
C THR A 5 -0.76 4.39 -1.25
N VAL A 6 0.48 4.12 -1.65
CA VAL A 6 1.61 4.05 -0.73
C VAL A 6 2.61 5.14 -1.10
N GLN A 7 3.15 5.80 -0.09
CA GLN A 7 4.28 6.72 -0.22
C GLN A 7 5.42 6.15 0.60
N ILE A 8 6.56 5.91 -0.04
CA ILE A 8 7.71 5.25 0.56
C ILE A 8 8.87 6.23 0.51
N SER A 9 9.23 6.76 1.68
CA SER A 9 10.48 7.48 1.85
C SER A 9 11.64 6.51 1.76
N LEU A 10 12.61 6.79 0.88
CA LEU A 10 13.75 5.92 0.61
C LEU A 10 15.03 6.74 0.40
N ASP A 11 16.16 6.07 0.54
CA ASP A 11 17.49 6.61 0.28
C ASP A 11 18.10 5.87 -0.92
N VAL A 12 18.26 6.59 -2.04
CA VAL A 12 18.89 6.10 -3.27
C VAL A 12 20.41 6.14 -3.06
N ARG A 13 21.03 4.98 -2.87
CA ARG A 13 22.47 4.90 -2.54
C ARG A 13 23.39 5.03 -3.74
N GLU A 14 22.90 4.63 -4.89
CA GLU A 14 23.64 4.63 -6.16
C GLU A 14 22.68 5.11 -7.25
N ALA A 15 23.23 5.77 -8.26
CA ALA A 15 22.44 6.27 -9.39
C ALA A 15 21.78 5.09 -10.11
N VAL A 16 20.44 5.06 -10.13
CA VAL A 16 19.64 3.99 -10.72
C VAL A 16 18.47 4.59 -11.48
N ASP A 17 18.05 3.94 -12.55
CA ASP A 17 16.86 4.27 -13.35
C ASP A 17 15.73 3.27 -13.13
N GLU A 18 15.91 2.29 -12.23
CA GLU A 18 14.92 1.29 -11.90
C GLU A 18 14.80 1.04 -10.40
N LEU A 19 13.58 0.82 -9.92
CA LEU A 19 13.27 0.40 -8.55
C LEU A 19 12.46 -0.90 -8.59
N THR A 20 12.90 -1.91 -7.85
CA THR A 20 12.19 -3.20 -7.73
C THR A 20 11.69 -3.41 -6.31
N LEU A 21 10.40 -3.71 -6.17
CA LEU A 21 9.71 -3.98 -4.91
C LEU A 21 8.98 -5.34 -4.98
N HIS A 22 8.58 -5.89 -3.83
CA HIS A 22 7.68 -7.03 -3.77
C HIS A 22 6.24 -6.58 -3.99
N ALA A 23 5.53 -7.29 -4.86
CA ALA A 23 4.10 -7.12 -5.12
C ALA A 23 3.51 -8.43 -5.65
N LYS A 24 2.36 -8.83 -5.10
CA LYS A 24 1.65 -10.05 -5.50
C LYS A 24 0.16 -9.77 -5.57
N GLU A 25 -0.48 -10.09 -6.69
CA GLU A 25 -1.92 -9.85 -6.90
C GLU A 25 -2.33 -8.37 -6.71
N LEU A 26 -1.42 -7.46 -7.07
CA LEU A 26 -1.66 -6.02 -7.09
C LEU A 26 -1.58 -5.51 -8.54
N SER A 27 -2.57 -4.73 -8.95
CA SER A 27 -2.57 -4.00 -10.21
C SER A 27 -2.09 -2.58 -9.96
N ILE A 28 -0.85 -2.28 -10.36
CA ILE A 28 -0.30 -0.93 -10.27
C ILE A 28 -0.94 -0.03 -11.34
N ILE A 29 -1.46 1.12 -10.90
CA ILE A 29 -2.07 2.16 -11.74
C ILE A 29 -1.04 3.20 -12.16
N SER A 30 -0.20 3.64 -11.20
CA SER A 30 0.87 4.60 -11.47
C SER A 30 1.95 4.51 -10.40
N ALA A 31 3.17 4.88 -10.76
CA ALA A 31 4.28 5.09 -9.84
C ALA A 31 5.04 6.36 -10.22
N SER A 32 5.47 7.13 -9.22
CA SER A 32 6.32 8.30 -9.43
C SER A 32 7.30 8.48 -8.28
N PHE A 33 8.48 8.99 -8.61
CA PHE A 33 9.52 9.32 -7.64
C PHE A 33 9.71 10.83 -7.55
N THR A 34 9.92 11.35 -6.35
CA THR A 34 10.28 12.76 -6.13
C THR A 34 11.48 12.82 -5.20
N ALA A 35 12.59 13.40 -5.65
CA ALA A 35 13.76 13.64 -4.81
C ALA A 35 13.43 14.68 -3.72
N SER A 36 14.06 14.56 -2.54
CA SER A 36 13.81 15.47 -1.41
C SER A 36 14.49 16.84 -1.57
N THR A 37 15.25 17.05 -2.63
CA THR A 37 15.86 18.35 -2.96
C THR A 37 14.80 19.40 -3.32
N ALA A 38 14.97 20.63 -2.83
CA ALA A 38 14.01 21.70 -3.05
C ALA A 38 13.85 22.00 -4.56
N GLY A 39 12.60 22.01 -5.04
CA GLY A 39 12.27 22.28 -6.44
C GLY A 39 12.37 21.05 -7.37
N SER A 40 12.65 19.85 -6.86
CA SER A 40 12.66 18.64 -7.67
C SER A 40 11.28 18.29 -8.23
N ALA A 41 11.24 18.02 -9.53
CA ALA A 41 10.05 17.54 -10.21
C ALA A 41 9.78 16.06 -9.87
N SER A 42 8.50 15.67 -9.96
CA SER A 42 8.11 14.27 -9.87
C SER A 42 8.42 13.56 -11.19
N MET A 43 9.22 12.50 -11.13
CA MET A 43 9.56 11.61 -12.25
C MET A 43 8.58 10.44 -12.27
N SER A 44 7.77 10.32 -13.32
CA SER A 44 6.86 9.19 -13.48
C SER A 44 7.61 7.96 -13.96
N ALA A 45 7.23 6.78 -13.49
CA ALA A 45 7.72 5.53 -14.06
C ALA A 45 7.22 5.39 -15.50
N SER A 46 8.12 5.19 -16.45
CA SER A 46 7.81 4.96 -17.86
C SER A 46 7.46 3.51 -18.14
N THR A 47 7.92 2.58 -17.30
CA THR A 47 7.61 1.16 -17.41
C THR A 47 7.24 0.55 -16.06
N ILE A 48 6.31 -0.41 -16.10
CA ILE A 48 5.90 -1.24 -14.96
C ILE A 48 5.98 -2.69 -15.40
N ALA A 49 6.97 -3.42 -14.92
CA ALA A 49 7.22 -4.82 -15.29
C ALA A 49 7.02 -5.75 -14.10
N TYR A 50 6.14 -6.74 -14.25
CA TYR A 50 5.86 -7.73 -13.22
C TYR A 50 6.71 -8.99 -13.43
N ASN A 51 7.30 -9.49 -12.34
CA ASN A 51 7.86 -10.84 -12.30
C ASN A 51 7.01 -11.69 -11.35
N LEU A 52 6.10 -12.47 -11.92
CA LEU A 52 5.15 -13.29 -11.16
C LEU A 52 5.83 -14.44 -10.39
N LYS A 53 6.99 -14.92 -10.86
CA LYS A 53 7.73 -15.99 -10.20
C LYS A 53 8.41 -15.50 -8.93
N GLU A 54 9.09 -14.35 -9.02
CA GLU A 54 9.77 -13.73 -7.87
C GLU A 54 8.81 -12.88 -7.03
N THR A 55 7.56 -12.68 -7.48
CA THR A 55 6.54 -11.83 -6.84
C THR A 55 7.02 -10.39 -6.65
N THR A 56 7.62 -9.83 -7.71
CA THR A 56 8.15 -8.47 -7.74
C THR A 56 7.54 -7.63 -8.84
N VAL A 57 7.57 -6.32 -8.64
CA VAL A 57 7.27 -5.31 -9.65
C VAL A 57 8.47 -4.38 -9.77
N LYS A 58 8.86 -4.10 -11.01
CA LYS A 58 9.95 -3.19 -11.37
C LYS A 58 9.37 -1.95 -12.02
N PHE A 59 9.78 -0.79 -11.52
CA PHE A 59 9.45 0.53 -12.05
C PHE A 59 10.69 1.08 -12.74
N GLY A 60 10.62 1.25 -14.06
CA GLY A 60 11.67 1.92 -14.83
C GLY A 60 11.34 3.39 -15.05
N PHE A 61 12.35 4.24 -15.05
CA PHE A 61 12.28 5.69 -15.22
C PHE A 61 13.13 6.12 -16.43
N ASP A 62 12.68 7.13 -17.17
CA ASP A 62 13.44 7.65 -18.32
C ASP A 62 14.66 8.49 -17.89
N GLU A 63 14.62 9.01 -16.67
CA GLU A 63 15.68 9.77 -16.03
C GLU A 63 16.25 8.99 -14.84
N VAL A 64 17.57 9.10 -14.66
CA VAL A 64 18.28 8.48 -13.54
C VAL A 64 17.86 9.15 -12.23
N LEU A 65 17.47 8.34 -11.26
CA LEU A 65 17.13 8.80 -9.92
C LEU A 65 18.41 9.32 -9.22
N PRO A 66 18.38 10.56 -8.70
CA PRO A 66 19.53 11.13 -8.02
C PRO A 66 19.82 10.40 -6.71
N VAL A 67 21.10 10.29 -6.38
CA VAL A 67 21.56 9.74 -5.09
C VAL A 67 21.04 10.62 -3.94
N GLY A 68 20.55 9.97 -2.89
CA GLY A 68 20.03 10.58 -1.67
C GLY A 68 18.55 10.31 -1.43
N ASN A 69 17.96 11.10 -0.54
CA ASN A 69 16.59 10.89 -0.08
C ASN A 69 15.55 11.24 -1.15
N GLY A 70 14.48 10.45 -1.21
CA GLY A 70 13.31 10.72 -2.03
C GLY A 70 12.07 9.98 -1.57
N CYS A 71 10.98 10.16 -2.31
CA CYS A 71 9.68 9.54 -2.06
C CYS A 71 9.20 8.83 -3.31
N LEU A 72 8.96 7.52 -3.21
CA LEU A 72 8.26 6.73 -4.22
C LEU A 72 6.77 6.68 -3.87
N LYS A 73 5.93 7.26 -4.72
CA LYS A 73 4.47 7.19 -4.62
C LYS A 73 3.94 6.15 -5.60
N ILE A 74 3.13 5.22 -5.13
CA ILE A 74 2.51 4.17 -5.97
C ILE A 74 1.01 4.16 -5.71
N THR A 75 0.21 4.23 -6.78
CA THR A 75 -1.24 4.03 -6.76
C THR A 75 -1.55 2.66 -7.34
N TYR A 76 -2.38 1.87 -6.66
CA TYR A 76 -2.63 0.48 -7.03
C TYR A 76 -4.03 0.00 -6.60
N ILE A 77 -4.44 -1.12 -7.18
CA ILE A 77 -5.65 -1.86 -6.80
C ILE A 77 -5.22 -3.25 -6.34
N GLY A 78 -5.72 -3.70 -5.19
CA GLY A 78 -5.49 -5.05 -4.67
C GLY A 78 -6.76 -5.89 -4.60
N GLU A 79 -6.60 -7.20 -4.44
CA GLU A 79 -7.70 -8.13 -4.23
C GLU A 79 -7.98 -8.34 -2.74
N LEU A 80 -9.25 -8.28 -2.34
CA LEU A 80 -9.67 -8.74 -1.01
C LEU A 80 -10.05 -10.22 -1.12
N ASN A 81 -9.04 -11.07 -0.94
CA ASN A 81 -9.12 -12.51 -1.23
C ASN A 81 -9.78 -13.33 -0.10
N ASN A 82 -9.89 -14.64 -0.31
CA ASN A 82 -10.45 -15.63 0.65
C ASN A 82 -9.38 -16.59 1.24
N GLN A 83 -8.11 -16.30 1.06
CA GLN A 83 -7.00 -17.24 1.31
C GLN A 83 -6.43 -17.15 2.74
N MET A 84 -7.00 -16.28 3.60
CA MET A 84 -6.46 -15.98 4.93
C MET A 84 -5.00 -15.48 4.89
N ALA A 85 -4.62 -14.83 3.79
CA ALA A 85 -3.27 -14.37 3.51
C ALA A 85 -3.31 -12.96 2.89
N GLY A 86 -2.38 -12.11 3.28
CA GLY A 86 -2.35 -10.71 2.87
C GLY A 86 -3.50 -9.95 3.48
N PHE A 87 -4.20 -9.14 2.67
CA PHE A 87 -5.45 -8.50 3.08
C PHE A 87 -6.63 -9.30 2.54
N TYR A 88 -7.41 -9.91 3.43
CA TYR A 88 -8.42 -10.90 3.08
C TYR A 88 -9.76 -10.64 3.79
N ARG A 89 -10.84 -11.23 3.27
CA ARG A 89 -12.15 -11.21 3.91
C ARG A 89 -12.35 -12.45 4.78
N SER A 90 -12.85 -12.24 5.98
CA SER A 90 -13.32 -13.29 6.88
C SER A 90 -14.80 -13.10 7.16
N SER A 91 -15.49 -14.16 7.59
CA SER A 91 -16.89 -14.08 8.01
C SER A 91 -17.11 -14.66 9.39
N TYR A 92 -17.98 -14.02 10.15
CA TYR A 92 -18.41 -14.46 11.48
C TYR A 92 -19.93 -14.29 11.62
N ASN A 93 -20.54 -14.94 12.59
CA ASN A 93 -21.94 -14.70 12.94
C ASN A 93 -21.98 -13.72 14.12
N ASP A 94 -22.83 -12.70 14.03
CA ASP A 94 -23.09 -11.82 15.17
C ASP A 94 -23.92 -12.53 16.25
N ILE A 95 -24.21 -11.81 17.34
CA ILE A 95 -25.00 -12.32 18.47
C ILE A 95 -26.43 -12.73 18.09
N HIS A 96 -26.92 -12.30 16.92
CA HIS A 96 -28.24 -12.64 16.39
C HIS A 96 -28.16 -13.76 15.34
N GLY A 97 -27.00 -14.39 15.16
CA GLY A 97 -26.79 -15.45 14.17
C GLY A 97 -26.69 -14.92 12.73
N THR A 98 -26.60 -13.61 12.52
CA THR A 98 -26.49 -13.02 11.18
C THR A 98 -25.04 -13.05 10.72
N LYS A 99 -24.80 -13.63 9.54
CA LYS A 99 -23.46 -13.65 8.93
C LYS A 99 -23.00 -12.23 8.59
N LYS A 100 -21.84 -11.85 9.11
CA LYS A 100 -21.13 -10.59 8.85
C LYS A 100 -19.82 -10.87 8.14
N ILE A 101 -19.30 -9.86 7.45
CA ILE A 101 -18.00 -9.89 6.78
C ILE A 101 -17.09 -8.87 7.47
N MET A 102 -15.84 -9.26 7.70
CA MET A 102 -14.76 -8.38 8.12
C MET A 102 -13.59 -8.50 7.15
N ALA A 103 -12.76 -7.46 7.06
CA ALA A 103 -11.48 -7.51 6.38
C ALA A 103 -10.38 -7.58 7.46
N SER A 104 -9.40 -8.45 7.26
CA SER A 104 -8.29 -8.64 8.20
C SER A 104 -6.99 -8.88 7.43
N THR A 105 -5.87 -8.66 8.09
CA THR A 105 -4.54 -8.88 7.53
C THR A 105 -3.85 -10.06 8.19
N GLN A 106 -3.16 -10.87 7.40
CA GLN A 106 -2.16 -11.84 7.86
C GLN A 106 -0.97 -11.76 6.91
N PHE A 107 0.12 -11.15 7.37
CA PHE A 107 1.28 -10.85 6.52
C PHE A 107 2.44 -11.84 6.66
N GLU A 108 2.50 -12.59 7.76
CA GLU A 108 3.55 -13.57 7.93
C GLU A 108 3.33 -14.79 6.99
N SER A 109 4.35 -15.27 6.28
CA SER A 109 5.75 -14.78 6.30
C SER A 109 6.08 -13.75 5.22
N LEU A 110 5.37 -13.74 4.08
CA LEU A 110 5.70 -12.95 2.88
C LEU A 110 4.46 -12.43 2.15
N ASP A 111 3.41 -12.09 2.89
CA ASP A 111 2.12 -11.70 2.32
C ASP A 111 1.78 -10.20 2.52
N ALA A 112 2.66 -9.40 3.12
CA ALA A 112 2.51 -7.95 3.12
C ALA A 112 2.47 -7.40 1.68
N ARG A 113 3.26 -8.02 0.78
CA ARG A 113 3.28 -7.74 -0.67
C ARG A 113 1.96 -7.97 -1.41
N ARG A 114 0.96 -8.60 -0.77
CA ARG A 114 -0.43 -8.72 -1.28
C ARG A 114 -1.34 -7.57 -0.85
N CYS A 115 -0.94 -6.78 0.14
CA CYS A 115 -1.72 -5.65 0.64
C CYS A 115 -1.22 -4.32 0.04
N PHE A 116 0.10 -4.16 -0.09
CA PHE A 116 0.71 -2.98 -0.68
C PHE A 116 2.11 -3.33 -1.24
N PRO A 117 2.58 -2.65 -2.30
CA PRO A 117 3.93 -2.85 -2.82
C PRO A 117 4.97 -2.39 -1.80
N CYS A 118 5.94 -3.24 -1.46
CA CYS A 118 6.95 -2.92 -0.43
C CYS A 118 8.22 -3.78 -0.55
N TRP A 119 9.29 -3.40 0.14
CA TRP A 119 10.43 -4.28 0.39
C TRP A 119 10.11 -5.27 1.51
N ASP A 120 9.30 -6.28 1.18
CA ASP A 120 8.82 -7.32 2.09
C ASP A 120 9.91 -8.33 2.52
N GLU A 121 10.91 -7.81 3.24
CA GLU A 121 12.01 -8.54 3.85
C GLU A 121 12.13 -8.13 5.32
N PRO A 122 12.21 -9.06 6.30
CA PRO A 122 12.25 -8.72 7.73
C PRO A 122 13.40 -7.78 8.13
N GLY A 123 14.51 -7.78 7.39
CA GLY A 123 15.66 -6.89 7.62
C GLY A 123 15.43 -5.44 7.20
N ARG A 124 14.40 -5.16 6.40
CA ARG A 124 14.09 -3.83 5.84
C ARG A 124 13.03 -3.12 6.69
N LYS A 125 13.40 -2.78 7.92
CA LYS A 125 12.51 -2.08 8.86
C LYS A 125 12.19 -0.66 8.39
N ALA A 126 10.94 -0.24 8.59
CA ALA A 126 10.45 1.10 8.32
C ALA A 126 9.36 1.49 9.34
N VAL A 127 9.03 2.79 9.38
CA VAL A 127 7.89 3.30 10.15
C VAL A 127 6.67 3.37 9.24
N PHE A 128 5.52 2.93 9.74
CA PHE A 128 4.26 2.90 8.98
C PHE A 128 3.28 3.91 9.57
N ALA A 129 2.87 4.88 8.76
CA ALA A 129 1.68 5.68 9.01
C ALA A 129 0.55 5.13 8.14
N VAL A 130 -0.58 4.79 8.76
CA VAL A 130 -1.66 4.06 8.09
C VAL A 130 -2.93 4.88 8.12
N THR A 131 -3.60 5.00 6.98
CA THR A 131 -4.94 5.58 6.89
C THR A 131 -5.87 4.54 6.29
N LEU A 132 -7.03 4.32 6.93
CA LEU A 132 -8.08 3.43 6.43
C LEU A 132 -9.33 4.23 6.11
N VAL A 133 -9.89 4.01 4.92
CA VAL A 133 -11.17 4.59 4.50
C VAL A 133 -12.21 3.48 4.45
N VAL A 134 -13.11 3.48 5.42
CA VAL A 134 -14.11 2.43 5.63
C VAL A 134 -15.55 2.98 5.55
N LYS A 135 -16.54 2.10 5.53
CA LYS A 135 -17.95 2.54 5.71
C LYS A 135 -18.12 3.11 7.11
N GLU A 136 -18.93 4.15 7.25
CA GLU A 136 -19.12 4.90 8.51
C GLU A 136 -19.43 4.02 9.73
N GLY A 137 -20.29 3.01 9.57
CA GLY A 137 -20.66 2.10 10.66
C GLY A 137 -19.64 1.01 11.00
N LEU A 138 -18.44 1.02 10.39
CA LEU A 138 -17.40 0.04 10.67
C LEU A 138 -16.34 0.60 11.62
N THR A 139 -15.82 -0.28 12.47
CA THR A 139 -14.62 -0.01 13.26
C THR A 139 -13.39 -0.46 12.46
N ALA A 140 -12.34 0.35 12.45
CA ALA A 140 -11.05 -0.02 11.89
C ALA A 140 -10.01 -0.05 13.00
N LEU A 141 -9.11 -1.03 12.93
CA LEU A 141 -8.05 -1.26 13.93
C LEU A 141 -6.72 -1.39 13.19
N CYS A 142 -5.65 -0.93 13.84
CA CYS A 142 -4.28 -1.02 13.35
C CYS A 142 -3.32 -1.20 14.53
N ASN A 143 -2.02 -1.32 14.26
CA ASN A 143 -0.98 -1.47 15.29
C ASN A 143 -0.88 -0.24 16.21
N MET A 144 -1.05 0.97 15.65
CA MET A 144 -1.01 2.24 16.37
C MET A 144 -2.42 2.69 16.77
N PRO A 145 -2.57 3.52 17.83
CA PRO A 145 -3.86 4.08 18.20
C PRO A 145 -4.45 4.98 17.09
N GLU A 146 -5.77 5.15 17.11
CA GLU A 146 -6.44 6.14 16.27
C GLU A 146 -5.96 7.55 16.67
N LYS A 147 -5.36 8.25 15.72
CA LYS A 147 -4.94 9.64 15.88
C LYS A 147 -6.08 10.61 15.56
N SER A 148 -6.87 10.30 14.53
CA SER A 148 -8.02 11.11 14.12
C SER A 148 -8.96 10.31 13.22
N SER A 149 -10.24 10.67 13.20
CA SER A 149 -11.17 10.22 12.18
C SER A 149 -12.13 11.32 11.72
N ALA A 150 -12.57 11.22 10.47
CA ALA A 150 -13.48 12.18 9.85
C ALA A 150 -14.40 11.49 8.83
N LEU A 151 -15.61 12.04 8.66
CA LEU A 151 -16.48 11.66 7.55
C LEU A 151 -16.04 12.38 6.28
N ILE A 152 -15.88 11.62 5.19
CA ILE A 152 -15.46 12.13 3.89
C ILE A 152 -16.51 11.80 2.83
N LYS A 153 -16.70 12.72 1.87
CA LYS A 153 -17.53 12.45 0.68
C LYS A 153 -16.67 11.81 -0.39
N THR A 154 -17.08 10.64 -0.84
CA THR A 154 -16.45 9.93 -1.97
C THR A 154 -17.46 9.78 -3.10
N ALA A 155 -17.00 9.39 -4.29
CA ALA A 155 -17.88 9.06 -5.41
C ALA A 155 -18.91 7.94 -5.07
N LEU A 156 -18.62 7.13 -4.04
CA LEU A 156 -19.46 6.02 -3.57
C LEU A 156 -20.30 6.39 -2.34
N GLY A 157 -20.40 7.67 -1.99
CA GLY A 157 -21.11 8.18 -0.82
C GLY A 157 -20.20 8.53 0.34
N ILE A 158 -20.81 8.68 1.52
CA ILE A 158 -20.12 9.04 2.76
C ILE A 158 -19.32 7.84 3.28
N LYS A 159 -18.05 8.06 3.58
CA LYS A 159 -17.15 7.09 4.21
C LYS A 159 -16.50 7.71 5.45
N LYS A 160 -15.90 6.88 6.31
CA LYS A 160 -15.09 7.31 7.45
C LYS A 160 -13.62 7.08 7.13
N GLU A 161 -12.84 8.14 7.14
CA GLU A 161 -11.38 8.11 7.11
C GLU A 161 -10.84 8.05 8.54
N ILE A 162 -9.86 7.19 8.78
CA ILE A 162 -9.26 6.95 10.10
C ILE A 162 -7.74 6.92 9.92
N VAL A 163 -7.03 7.77 10.65
CA VAL A 163 -5.57 7.90 10.61
C VAL A 163 -4.98 7.26 11.88
N PHE A 164 -3.98 6.40 11.70
CA PHE A 164 -3.23 5.72 12.75
C PHE A 164 -1.77 6.16 12.72
N MET A 165 -1.22 6.56 13.87
CA MET A 165 0.16 7.01 14.01
C MET A 165 0.66 6.90 15.44
#